data_AF-D5RKH2-F1
#
_entry.id   AF-D5RKH2-F1
#
_cell.length_a   1.000
_cell.length_b   1.000
_cell.length_c   1.000
_cell.angle_alpha   90.00
_cell.angle_beta   90.00
_cell.angle_gamma   90.00
#
_symmetry.space_group_name_H-M   'P 1'
#
loop_
_entity.id
_entity.type
_entity.pdbx_description
1 polymer ?
#
loop_
_entity_poly.entity_id
_entity_poly.type
_entity_poly.pdbx_seq_one_letter_code
_entity_poly.pdbx_strand_id
1 'polypeptide(L)' 'MMDTLLEVENLAIRFRTHGGEAAAVSDVSFTLKRGETLAMVGESGSGKSVTSLALMRLLPKPPLC' A
#
# COMPACT_ATOMS: atom_id res chain seq x y z
N MET A 1 22.89 4.38 -14.69
CA MET A 1 22.14 5.29 -13.80
C MET A 1 20.89 4.53 -13.40
N MET A 2 20.66 4.27 -12.12
CA MET A 2 19.53 3.43 -11.67
C MET A 2 18.24 4.24 -11.82
N ASP A 3 17.46 3.94 -12.86
CA ASP A 3 16.18 4.62 -13.14
C ASP A 3 15.09 4.03 -12.25
N THR A 4 15.05 4.50 -11.00
CA THR A 4 13.98 4.19 -10.05
C THR A 4 12.66 4.71 -10.61
N LEU A 5 11.69 3.81 -10.77
CA LEU A 5 10.36 4.13 -11.28
C LEU A 5 9.38 4.47 -10.14
N LEU A 6 9.47 3.75 -9.04
CA LEU A 6 8.61 3.93 -7.87
C LEU A 6 9.43 3.73 -6.61
N GLU A 7 9.25 4.65 -5.67
CA GLU A 7 9.78 4.58 -4.31
C GLU A 7 8.62 4.70 -3.33
N VAL A 8 8.56 3.77 -2.39
CA VAL A 8 7.53 3.70 -1.36
C VAL A 8 8.25 3.67 -0.03
N GLU A 9 7.93 4.63 0.83
CA GLU A 9 8.52 4.73 2.16
C GLU A 9 7.40 4.77 3.19
N ASN A 10 7.52 3.90 4.20
CA ASN A 10 6.69 3.86 5.40
C ASN A 10 5.19 3.89 5.10
N LEU A 11 4.75 3.17 4.05
CA LEU A 11 3.35 3.09 3.69
C LEU A 11 2.56 2.44 4.83
N ALA A 12 1.68 3.21 5.44
CA ALA A 12 0.81 2.77 6.52
C ALA A 12 -0.63 3.15 6.20
N ILE A 13 -1.54 2.17 6.29
CA ILE A 13 -2.95 2.36 5.97
C ILE A 13 -3.79 1.75 7.09
N ARG A 14 -4.67 2.58 7.66
CA ARG A 14 -5.63 2.20 8.69
C ARG A 14 -7.04 2.49 8.20
N PHE A 15 -7.96 1.57 8.46
CA PHE A 15 -9.38 1.77 8.20
C PHE A 15 -10.13 1.93 9.52
N ARG A 16 -11.09 2.85 9.55
CA ARG A 16 -12.05 2.93 10.65
C ARG A 16 -13.09 1.82 10.47
N THR A 17 -13.25 1.00 11.49
CA THR A 17 -14.26 -0.07 11.54
C THR A 17 -15.15 0.14 12.76
N HIS A 18 -16.25 -0.60 12.85
CA HIS A 18 -17.13 -0.58 14.03
C HIS A 18 -16.40 -0.98 15.33
N GLY A 19 -15.35 -1.79 15.23
CA GLY A 19 -14.52 -2.22 16.38
C GLY A 19 -13.34 -1.30 16.67
N GLY A 20 -13.23 -0.15 16.01
CA GLY A 20 -12.09 0.76 16.11
C GLY A 20 -11.23 0.77 14.85
N GLU A 21 -10.01 1.31 14.96
CA GLU A 21 -9.06 1.35 13.84
C GLU A 21 -8.41 0.00 13.60
N ALA A 22 -8.50 -0.50 12.36
CA ALA A 22 -7.82 -1.69 11.90
C ALA A 22 -6.65 -1.30 11.00
N ALA A 23 -5.44 -1.75 11.32
CA ALA A 23 -4.28 -1.60 10.46
C ALA A 23 -4.37 -2.62 9.30
N ALA A 24 -4.42 -2.14 8.07
CA ALA A 24 -4.46 -2.98 6.87
C ALA A 24 -3.09 -3.11 6.21
N VAL A 25 -2.25 -2.07 6.33
CA VAL A 25 -0.86 -2.08 5.90
C VAL A 25 -0.05 -1.39 7.00
N SER A 26 1.01 -2.04 7.45
CA SER A 26 1.88 -1.55 8.51
C SER A 26 3.30 -1.45 7.98
N ASP A 27 3.75 -0.21 7.74
CA ASP A 27 5.16 0.13 7.49
C ASP A 27 5.80 -0.64 6.32
N VAL A 28 5.28 -0.43 5.11
CA VAL A 28 5.84 -1.04 3.90
C VAL A 28 6.74 -0.04 3.18
N SER A 29 8.00 -0.43 2.98
CA SER A 29 9.01 0.34 2.26
C SER A 29 9.69 -0.50 1.18
N PHE A 30 9.72 -0.01 -0.07
CA PHE A 30 10.41 -0.67 -1.18
C PHE A 30 10.65 0.30 -2.35
N THR A 31 11.56 -0.11 -3.24
CA THR A 31 11.88 0.60 -4.48
C THR A 31 11.65 -0.34 -5.65
N LEU A 32 11.10 0.16 -6.76
CA LEU A 32 10.91 -0.56 -8.01
C LEU A 32 11.64 0.19 -9.14
N LYS A 33 12.51 -0.52 -9.86
CA LYS A 33 13.26 0.04 -10.99
C LYS A 33 12.51 -0.12 -12.31
N ARG A 34 12.83 0.68 -13.32
CA ARG A 34 12.25 0.50 -14.66
C ARG A 34 12.58 -0.90 -15.21
N GLY A 35 11.55 -1.61 -15.67
CA GLY A 35 11.66 -2.95 -16.25
C GLY A 35 11.70 -4.09 -15.23
N GLU A 36 11.64 -3.77 -13.93
CA GLU A 36 11.54 -4.77 -12.86
C GLU A 36 10.08 -5.20 -12.65
N THR A 37 9.89 -6.46 -12.27
CA THR A 37 8.58 -7.02 -11.91
C THR A 37 8.55 -7.27 -10.41
N LEU A 38 7.66 -6.58 -9.70
CA LEU A 38 7.39 -6.82 -8.29
C LEU A 38 6.13 -7.69 -8.12
N ALA A 39 6.25 -8.77 -7.37
CA ALA A 39 5.13 -9.63 -6.99
C ALA A 39 4.87 -9.53 -5.48
N MET A 40 3.62 -9.25 -5.10
CA MET A 40 3.18 -9.29 -3.70
C MET A 40 2.51 -10.63 -3.40
N VAL A 41 3.05 -11.39 -2.45
CA VAL A 41 2.54 -12.72 -2.07
C VAL A 41 2.22 -12.77 -0.57
N GLY A 42 1.25 -13.61 -0.19
CA GLY A 42 0.80 -13.76 1.19
C GLY A 42 -0.67 -14.19 1.28
N GLU A 43 -1.13 -14.52 2.49
CA GLU A 43 -2.49 -15.00 2.77
C GLU A 43 -3.58 -13.97 2.50
N SER A 44 -4.83 -14.41 2.35
CA SER A 44 -5.97 -13.50 2.26
C SER A 44 -6.02 -12.55 3.47
N GLY A 45 -6.23 -11.27 3.24
CA GLY A 45 -6.27 -10.25 4.31
C GLY A 45 -4.91 -9.62 4.69
N SER A 46 -3.78 -10.07 4.14
CA SER A 46 -2.45 -9.55 4.48
C SER A 46 -2.11 -8.13 3.96
N GLY A 47 -3.06 -7.42 3.34
CA GLY A 47 -2.85 -6.05 2.85
C GLY A 47 -2.40 -5.89 1.39
N LYS A 48 -2.14 -6.98 0.63
CA LYS A 48 -1.65 -6.91 -0.77
C LYS A 48 -2.48 -6.00 -1.70
N SER A 49 -3.80 -6.24 -1.76
CA SER A 49 -4.69 -5.43 -2.61
C SER A 49 -4.79 -3.99 -2.11
N VAL A 50 -4.75 -3.79 -0.80
CA VAL A 50 -4.77 -2.45 -0.19
C VAL A 50 -3.51 -1.67 -0.57
N THR A 51 -2.32 -2.29 -0.48
CA THR A 51 -1.06 -1.72 -0.97
C THR A 51 -1.17 -1.35 -2.44
N SER A 52 -1.63 -2.26 -3.30
CA SER A 52 -1.77 -2.01 -4.74
C SER A 52 -2.70 -0.82 -5.03
N LEU A 53 -3.87 -0.78 -4.38
CA LEU A 53 -4.82 0.32 -4.52
C LEU A 53 -4.24 1.65 -4.01
N ALA A 54 -3.45 1.64 -2.93
CA ALA A 54 -2.79 2.83 -2.41
C ALA A 54 -1.79 3.42 -3.40
N LEU A 55 -0.95 2.57 -4.00
CA LEU A 55 0.03 2.98 -5.01
C LEU A 55 -0.66 3.58 -6.25
N MET A 56 -1.82 3.04 -6.63
CA MET A 56 -2.64 3.55 -7.73
C MET A 56 -3.53 4.74 -7.33
N ARG A 57 -3.50 5.20 -6.08
CA ARG A 57 -4.36 6.26 -5.53
C ARG A 57 -5.87 5.98 -5.67
N LEU A 58 -6.24 4.71 -5.54
CA LEU A 58 -7.62 4.21 -5.67
C LEU A 58 -8.30 3.90 -4.34
N LEU A 59 -7.65 4.19 -3.20
CA LEU A 59 -8.30 4.05 -1.91
C LEU A 59 -9.46 5.06 -1.77
N PRO A 60 -10.55 4.67 -1.09
CA PRO A 60 -11.65 5.58 -0.82
C PRO A 60 -11.15 6.80 -0.05
N LYS A 61 -11.55 7.99 -0.52
CA LYS A 61 -11.23 9.23 0.19
C LYS A 61 -11.99 9.24 1.52
N PRO A 62 -11.34 9.65 2.63
CA PRO A 62 -12.10 9.92 3.85
C PRO A 62 -13.18 10.97 3.54
N PRO A 63 -14.36 10.89 4.17
CA PRO A 63 -15.35 11.95 4.05
C PRO A 63 -14.67 13.27 4.43
N LEU A 64 -14.86 14.29 3.59
CA LEU A 64 -14.45 15.65 3.92
C LEU A 64 -15.25 16.07 5.16
N CYS A 65 -14.56 16.48 6.21
CA CYS A 65 -15.16 17.01 7.43
C CYS A 65 -16.08 18.20 7.14
#